data_AF-A0A7X3XJJ1-F1
#
_entry.id   AF-A0A7X3XJJ1-F1
#
_cell.length_a   1.000
_cell.length_b   1.000
_cell.length_c   1.000
_cell.angle_alpha   90.00
_cell.angle_beta   90.00
_cell.angle_gamma   90.00
#
_symmetry.space_group_name_H-M   'P 1'
#
loop_
_entity.id
_entity.type
_entity.pdbx_description
1 polymer ?
#
loop_
_entity_poly.entity_id
_entity_poly.type
_entity_poly.pdbx_seq_one_letter_code
_entity_poly.pdbx_strand_id
1 'polypeptide(L)'
;MNPILSDKIALNIDDDAKVSVKGFIVPIEHTQSNYHMEFEWEELANFRVDVPEKVYSASVFRAFLPDAAVSVGNPWQIEDAGALELLRQLHPNPRLDMRDYGDPGLWACLRAYTDEFADIVFRIHTEFKLGDGWFTPSQLTGHLIINRLTETVSFFQMRLPDGPVNFEVGWEDERSWCDSNWIADTGFCAQMELRAGAEDVLRDITTLYRYGSPTESFKGIYSPDEAPQRGAMSVEEAERVLNCQFYKSEQINWVSMEAALELAQAQQKPIHAISIDGPLADEAC
;
A
#
# COMPACT_ATOMS: atom_id res chain seq x y z
N MET A 1 -5.59 5.87 -37.65
CA MET A 1 -4.32 6.27 -37.02
C MET A 1 -4.55 6.18 -35.53
N ASN A 2 -3.91 5.22 -34.83
CA ASN A 2 -4.00 5.20 -33.37
C ASN A 2 -3.23 6.41 -32.86
N PRO A 3 -3.85 7.30 -32.06
CA PRO A 3 -3.11 8.39 -31.44
C PRO A 3 -2.00 7.76 -30.58
N ILE A 4 -0.78 8.25 -30.75
CA ILE A 4 0.34 7.90 -29.89
C ILE A 4 0.00 8.57 -28.55
N LEU A 5 -0.47 7.79 -27.58
CA LEU A 5 -0.60 8.26 -26.20
C LEU A 5 0.76 8.79 -25.77
N SER A 6 0.78 10.01 -25.25
CA SER A 6 1.98 10.60 -24.66
C SER A 6 2.49 9.67 -23.57
N ASP A 7 3.78 9.32 -23.57
CA ASP A 7 4.37 8.44 -22.55
C ASP A 7 4.30 9.04 -21.12
N LYS A 8 3.90 10.31 -21.01
CA LYS A 8 3.66 11.02 -19.75
C LYS A 8 2.28 11.66 -19.72
N ILE A 9 1.63 11.63 -18.56
CA ILE A 9 0.36 12.32 -18.32
C ILE A 9 0.46 13.25 -17.10
N ALA A 10 -0.25 14.38 -17.17
CA ALA A 10 -0.54 15.20 -16.00
C ALA A 10 -1.79 14.65 -15.30
N LEU A 11 -1.78 14.68 -13.97
CA LEU A 11 -2.86 14.23 -13.12
C LEU A 11 -3.37 15.43 -12.32
N ASN A 12 -4.68 15.62 -12.30
CA ASN A 12 -5.34 16.70 -11.57
C ASN A 12 -6.58 16.15 -10.86
N ILE A 13 -6.97 16.85 -9.80
CA ILE A 13 -8.22 16.66 -9.08
C ILE A 13 -8.85 18.04 -8.87
N ASP A 14 -10.17 18.12 -9.02
CA ASP A 14 -10.98 19.29 -8.67
C ASP A 14 -11.05 19.41 -7.13
N ASP A 15 -10.34 20.39 -6.57
CA ASP A 15 -10.25 20.62 -5.13
C ASP A 15 -11.62 20.89 -4.46
N ASP A 16 -12.62 21.34 -5.22
CA ASP A 16 -13.96 21.59 -4.71
C ASP A 16 -14.80 20.31 -4.55
N ALA A 17 -14.42 19.24 -5.25
CA ALA A 17 -15.08 17.95 -5.15
C ALA A 17 -15.00 17.38 -3.72
N LYS A 18 -15.99 16.56 -3.37
CA LYS A 18 -16.10 15.94 -2.04
C LYS A 18 -16.01 14.42 -2.17
N VAL A 19 -15.26 13.81 -1.26
CA VAL A 19 -15.07 12.36 -1.20
C VAL A 19 -15.51 11.87 0.16
N SER A 20 -16.52 10.98 0.20
CA SER A 20 -16.93 10.31 1.45
C SER A 20 -16.05 9.08 1.66
N VAL A 21 -15.26 9.11 2.73
CA VAL A 21 -14.34 8.02 3.10
C VAL A 21 -14.87 7.32 4.33
N LYS A 22 -15.00 6.00 4.23
CA LYS A 22 -15.36 5.11 5.34
C LYS A 22 -14.10 4.46 5.89
N GLY A 23 -14.01 4.36 7.21
CA GLY A 23 -12.91 3.70 7.90
C GLY A 23 -13.39 2.48 8.67
N PHE A 24 -12.57 1.44 8.67
CA PHE A 24 -12.84 0.16 9.31
C PHE A 24 -11.59 -0.31 10.04
N ILE A 25 -11.75 -0.77 11.28
CA ILE A 25 -10.75 -1.53 12.03
C ILE A 25 -11.53 -2.63 12.74
N VAL A 26 -11.23 -3.89 12.43
CA VAL A 26 -11.78 -5.03 13.19
C VAL A 26 -10.99 -5.23 14.48
N PRO A 27 -11.63 -5.74 15.54
CA PRO A 27 -10.94 -6.03 16.80
C PRO A 27 -9.74 -6.96 16.60
N ILE A 28 -8.66 -6.66 17.31
CA ILE A 28 -7.48 -7.52 17.38
C ILE A 28 -7.69 -8.46 18.57
N GLU A 29 -8.15 -9.67 18.27
CA GLU A 29 -8.43 -10.69 19.31
C GLU A 29 -7.17 -11.43 19.74
N HIS A 30 -6.20 -11.58 18.81
CA HIS A 30 -5.00 -12.37 19.02
C HIS A 30 -3.77 -11.72 18.35
N THR A 31 -2.63 -11.88 18.99
CA THR A 31 -1.28 -11.61 18.47
C THR A 31 -0.49 -12.92 18.50
N GLN A 32 0.73 -12.95 17.95
CA GLN A 32 1.55 -14.17 17.92
C GLN A 32 1.80 -14.72 19.32
N SER A 33 2.17 -13.84 20.26
CA SER A 33 2.47 -14.22 21.64
C SER A 33 1.30 -14.00 22.59
N ASN A 34 0.25 -13.29 22.14
CA ASN A 34 -0.90 -12.91 22.96
C ASN A 34 -0.55 -12.13 24.23
N TYR A 35 0.62 -11.47 24.25
CA TYR A 35 1.07 -10.71 25.41
C TYR A 35 0.09 -9.58 25.76
N HIS A 36 -0.55 -8.96 24.78
CA HIS A 36 -1.57 -7.94 25.05
C HIS A 36 -2.75 -8.46 25.90
N MET A 37 -3.07 -9.77 25.85
CA MET A 37 -4.07 -10.37 26.74
C MET A 37 -3.49 -10.70 28.11
N GLU A 38 -2.26 -11.23 28.18
CA GLU A 38 -1.59 -11.58 29.44
C GLU A 38 -1.29 -10.35 30.31
N PHE A 39 -0.93 -9.25 29.65
CA PHE A 39 -0.63 -7.96 30.26
C PHE A 39 -1.85 -7.00 30.23
N GLU A 40 -3.02 -7.48 29.82
CA GLU A 40 -4.28 -6.69 29.85
C GLU A 40 -4.14 -5.31 29.18
N TRP A 41 -3.46 -5.25 28.02
CA TRP A 41 -3.25 -4.00 27.29
C TRP A 41 -4.54 -3.56 26.57
N GLU A 42 -5.37 -2.81 27.28
CA GLU A 42 -6.70 -2.39 26.85
C GLU A 42 -6.68 -1.53 25.58
N GLU A 43 -5.63 -0.75 25.35
CA GLU A 43 -5.54 0.14 24.18
C GLU A 43 -5.53 -0.63 22.87
N LEU A 44 -4.82 -1.77 22.80
CA LEU A 44 -4.83 -2.63 21.62
C LEU A 44 -6.13 -3.41 21.49
N ALA A 45 -6.63 -3.98 22.59
CA ALA A 45 -7.88 -4.75 22.59
C ALA A 45 -9.08 -3.90 22.16
N ASN A 46 -9.05 -2.59 22.47
CA ASN A 46 -10.09 -1.64 22.09
C ASN A 46 -9.72 -0.80 20.85
N PHE A 47 -8.65 -1.17 20.12
CA PHE A 47 -8.23 -0.42 18.96
C PHE A 47 -9.31 -0.52 17.87
N ARG A 48 -9.83 0.64 17.48
CA ARG A 48 -10.97 0.79 16.59
C ARG A 48 -10.84 2.10 15.84
N VAL A 49 -11.49 2.19 14.69
CA VAL A 49 -11.52 3.41 13.88
C VAL A 49 -11.99 4.60 14.73
N ASP A 50 -11.26 5.71 14.67
CA ASP A 50 -11.62 6.94 15.39
C ASP A 50 -12.87 7.60 14.77
N VAL A 51 -12.87 7.76 13.44
CA VAL A 51 -14.00 8.33 12.70
C VAL A 51 -14.48 7.38 11.60
N PRO A 52 -15.61 6.66 11.79
CA PRO A 52 -16.07 5.64 10.85
C PRO A 52 -16.41 6.16 9.45
N GLU A 53 -16.87 7.40 9.32
CA GLU A 53 -17.15 8.03 8.03
C GLU A 53 -16.86 9.53 8.11
N LYS A 54 -16.12 10.04 7.12
CA LYS A 54 -15.76 11.46 7.02
C LYS A 54 -15.74 11.90 5.57
N VAL A 55 -16.28 13.09 5.32
CA VAL A 55 -16.24 13.73 4.01
C VAL A 55 -15.02 14.64 3.93
N TYR A 56 -14.18 14.42 2.94
CA TYR A 56 -13.00 15.24 2.67
C TYR A 56 -13.21 16.12 1.44
N SER A 57 -12.51 17.24 1.39
CA SER A 57 -12.22 17.88 0.10
C SER A 57 -11.29 16.97 -0.70
N ALA A 58 -11.49 16.94 -2.01
CA ALA A 58 -10.64 16.17 -2.90
C ALA A 58 -9.19 16.70 -2.93
N SER A 59 -8.94 17.92 -2.43
CA SER A 59 -7.60 18.49 -2.25
C SER A 59 -6.71 17.64 -1.34
N VAL A 60 -7.29 16.86 -0.42
CA VAL A 60 -6.53 15.92 0.43
C VAL A 60 -5.89 14.81 -0.41
N PHE A 61 -6.55 14.40 -1.50
CA PHE A 61 -6.05 13.37 -2.41
C PHE A 61 -5.04 13.93 -3.41
N ARG A 62 -4.95 15.26 -3.56
CA ARG A 62 -3.93 15.91 -4.38
C ARG A 62 -2.51 15.60 -3.88
N ALA A 63 -2.35 15.40 -2.57
CA ALA A 63 -1.09 14.97 -1.94
C ALA A 63 -0.54 13.66 -2.53
N PHE A 64 -1.38 12.83 -3.14
CA PHE A 64 -1.01 11.56 -3.75
C PHE A 64 -0.63 11.70 -5.24
N LEU A 65 -0.74 12.90 -5.81
CA LEU A 65 -0.44 13.16 -7.22
C LEU A 65 0.95 13.77 -7.39
N PRO A 66 1.63 13.52 -8.53
CA PRO A 66 2.89 14.17 -8.83
C PRO A 66 2.65 15.60 -9.34
N ASP A 67 3.55 16.53 -8.99
CA ASP A 67 3.53 17.92 -9.47
C ASP A 67 3.77 18.06 -10.99
N ALA A 68 4.37 17.04 -11.60
CA ALA A 68 4.75 17.03 -12.99
C ALA A 68 4.20 15.82 -13.72
N ALA A 69 4.14 15.91 -15.05
CA ALA A 69 3.67 14.80 -15.87
C ALA A 69 4.55 13.54 -15.68
N VAL A 70 3.90 12.41 -15.44
CA VAL A 70 4.54 11.15 -15.03
C VAL A 70 4.27 10.02 -16.02
N SER A 71 5.22 9.08 -16.11
CA SER A 71 5.08 7.84 -16.88
C SER A 71 4.65 6.69 -15.97
N VAL A 72 4.02 5.68 -16.55
CA VAL A 72 3.70 4.44 -15.84
C VAL A 72 4.96 3.84 -15.21
N GLY A 73 4.86 3.42 -13.95
CA GLY A 73 5.95 2.81 -13.18
C GLY A 73 7.02 3.78 -12.67
N ASN A 74 6.94 5.09 -12.97
CA ASN A 74 7.81 6.06 -12.34
C ASN A 74 7.26 6.43 -10.95
N PRO A 75 8.02 6.20 -9.87
CA PRO A 75 7.57 6.53 -8.53
C PRO A 75 7.76 8.02 -8.21
N TRP A 76 6.94 8.55 -7.31
CA TRP A 76 7.08 9.86 -6.70
C TRP A 76 6.73 9.81 -5.21
N GLN A 77 7.23 10.79 -4.47
CA GLN A 77 6.95 10.93 -3.04
C GLN A 77 5.60 11.62 -2.85
N ILE A 78 4.81 11.11 -1.91
CA ILE A 78 3.51 11.67 -1.50
C ILE A 78 3.75 12.76 -0.45
N GLU A 79 2.92 13.80 -0.47
CA GLU A 79 2.99 14.84 0.57
C GLU A 79 2.40 14.36 1.91
N ASP A 80 3.20 14.48 2.97
CA ASP A 80 2.85 14.07 4.34
C ASP A 80 1.52 14.63 4.83
N ALA A 81 1.20 15.88 4.51
CA ALA A 81 0.05 16.58 5.08
C ALA A 81 -1.28 15.92 4.72
N GLY A 82 -1.48 15.54 3.45
CA GLY A 82 -2.69 14.87 3.00
C GLY A 82 -2.80 13.44 3.53
N ALA A 83 -1.68 12.71 3.58
CA ALA A 83 -1.63 11.37 4.15
C ALA A 83 -1.97 11.38 5.65
N LEU A 84 -1.36 12.28 6.43
CA LEU A 84 -1.66 12.45 7.86
C LEU A 84 -3.13 12.80 8.11
N GLU A 85 -3.73 13.63 7.25
CA GLU A 85 -5.14 13.98 7.37
C GLU A 85 -6.07 12.78 7.21
N LEU A 86 -5.77 11.86 6.28
CA LEU A 86 -6.50 10.60 6.13
C LEU A 86 -6.21 9.63 7.27
N LEU A 87 -4.94 9.43 7.65
CA LEU A 87 -4.55 8.54 8.73
C LEU A 87 -5.19 8.88 10.07
N ARG A 88 -5.45 10.17 10.33
CA ARG A 88 -6.19 10.63 11.52
C ARG A 88 -7.61 10.08 11.62
N GLN A 89 -8.20 9.61 10.53
CA GLN A 89 -9.48 8.92 10.55
C GLN A 89 -9.39 7.55 11.23
N LEU A 90 -8.27 6.85 11.06
CA LEU A 90 -8.03 5.55 11.70
C LEU A 90 -7.72 5.73 13.18
N HIS A 91 -6.86 6.69 13.52
CA HIS A 91 -6.50 6.98 14.89
C HIS A 91 -6.02 8.44 15.03
N PRO A 92 -6.31 9.18 16.12
CA PRO A 92 -5.99 10.60 16.26
C PRO A 92 -4.48 10.94 16.25
N ASN A 93 -3.62 9.97 16.55
CA ASN A 93 -2.17 10.17 16.72
C ASN A 93 -1.32 9.33 15.74
N PRO A 94 -1.42 9.53 14.41
CA PRO A 94 -0.51 8.90 13.47
C PRO A 94 0.85 9.61 13.45
N ARG A 95 1.90 8.89 13.08
CA ARG A 95 3.27 9.37 12.91
C ARG A 95 3.89 8.79 11.66
N LEU A 96 4.46 9.65 10.82
CA LEU A 96 5.23 9.25 9.64
C LEU A 96 6.73 9.13 9.93
N ASP A 97 7.21 9.82 10.99
CA ASP A 97 8.54 9.65 11.54
C ASP A 97 8.52 8.45 12.51
N MET A 98 8.88 7.28 11.98
CA MET A 98 8.87 6.01 12.73
C MET A 98 10.11 5.87 13.60
N ARG A 99 9.99 5.13 14.71
CA ARG A 99 11.00 5.13 15.76
C ARG A 99 12.21 4.24 15.51
N ASP A 100 12.01 3.03 14.99
CA ASP A 100 13.07 2.02 15.11
C ASP A 100 13.70 1.54 13.80
N TYR A 101 13.02 1.49 12.64
CA TYR A 101 13.69 1.04 11.41
C TYR A 101 13.08 1.65 10.14
N GLY A 102 13.94 1.89 9.13
CA GLY A 102 13.55 2.24 7.77
C GLY A 102 13.69 3.73 7.40
N ASP A 103 13.89 3.98 6.11
CA ASP A 103 13.70 5.34 5.56
C ASP A 103 12.18 5.62 5.60
N PRO A 104 11.70 6.59 6.41
CA PRO A 104 10.28 6.94 6.43
C PRO A 104 9.87 7.37 5.03
N GLY A 105 8.74 6.85 4.54
CA GLY A 105 8.39 7.08 3.15
C GLY A 105 6.94 6.81 2.83
N LEU A 106 6.42 7.69 2.00
CA LEU A 106 5.12 7.60 1.36
C LEU A 106 5.41 7.70 -0.14
N TRP A 107 5.24 6.61 -0.85
CA TRP A 107 5.57 6.54 -2.27
C TRP A 107 4.34 6.12 -3.06
N ALA A 108 4.15 6.74 -4.21
CA ALA A 108 3.12 6.38 -5.18
C ALA A 108 3.77 6.13 -6.55
N CYS A 109 3.08 5.36 -7.39
CA CYS A 109 3.43 5.27 -8.81
C CYS A 109 2.17 5.12 -9.67
N LEU A 110 2.26 5.56 -10.92
CA LEU A 110 1.19 5.43 -11.88
C LEU A 110 1.21 4.00 -12.40
N ARG A 111 0.16 3.23 -12.09
CA ARG A 111 0.05 1.83 -12.52
C ARG A 111 -0.47 1.73 -13.95
N ALA A 112 -1.53 2.47 -14.25
CA ALA A 112 -2.16 2.42 -15.56
C ALA A 112 -2.99 3.68 -15.81
N TYR A 113 -3.28 3.96 -17.08
CA TYR A 113 -4.24 5.01 -17.44
C TYR A 113 -4.91 4.76 -18.79
N THR A 114 -6.10 5.31 -18.94
CA THR A 114 -6.82 5.51 -20.20
C THR A 114 -7.09 7.00 -20.41
N ASP A 115 -7.80 7.38 -21.46
CA ASP A 115 -8.27 8.76 -21.62
C ASP A 115 -9.19 9.20 -20.46
N GLU A 116 -9.94 8.26 -19.87
CA GLU A 116 -10.90 8.55 -18.81
C GLU A 116 -10.37 8.30 -17.40
N PHE A 117 -9.53 7.28 -17.19
CA PHE A 117 -9.10 6.89 -15.84
C PHE A 117 -7.59 6.94 -15.67
N ALA A 118 -7.14 7.26 -14.47
CA ALA A 118 -5.77 7.00 -14.01
C ALA A 118 -5.85 6.14 -12.75
N ASP A 119 -5.01 5.12 -12.67
CA ASP A 119 -4.89 4.23 -11.52
C ASP A 119 -3.50 4.37 -10.92
N ILE A 120 -3.48 4.85 -9.68
CA ILE A 120 -2.30 5.14 -8.88
C ILE A 120 -2.28 4.13 -7.75
N VAL A 121 -1.14 3.46 -7.58
CA VAL A 121 -0.89 2.65 -6.39
C VAL A 121 0.06 3.39 -5.47
N PHE A 122 -0.06 3.15 -4.18
CA PHE A 122 0.80 3.76 -3.19
C PHE A 122 1.05 2.86 -1.99
N ARG A 123 2.12 3.20 -1.28
CA ARG A 123 2.61 2.53 -0.08
C ARG A 123 3.02 3.57 0.95
N ILE A 124 2.55 3.39 2.18
CA ILE A 124 2.79 4.30 3.30
C ILE A 124 3.31 3.50 4.50
N HIS A 125 4.43 3.93 5.05
CA HIS A 125 4.86 3.53 6.39
C HIS A 125 4.41 4.56 7.42
N THR A 126 3.84 4.09 8.51
CA THR A 126 3.31 4.93 9.58
C THR A 126 3.27 4.14 10.87
N GLU A 127 3.20 4.84 11.99
CA GLU A 127 2.92 4.31 13.32
C GLU A 127 1.72 5.04 13.93
N PHE A 128 0.96 4.37 14.78
CA PHE A 128 -0.08 4.97 15.61
C PHE A 128 0.31 4.86 17.07
N LYS A 129 0.35 6.00 17.78
CA LYS A 129 0.58 5.99 19.22
C LYS A 129 -0.68 5.53 19.96
N LEU A 130 -0.61 4.44 20.70
CA LEU A 130 -1.71 3.85 21.47
C LEU A 130 -1.41 3.91 22.99
N GLY A 131 -1.90 4.94 23.67
CA GLY A 131 -1.59 5.13 25.11
C GLY A 131 -0.08 5.24 25.34
N ASP A 132 0.45 4.31 26.15
CA ASP A 132 1.88 4.17 26.43
C ASP A 132 2.60 3.21 25.46
N GLY A 133 1.87 2.69 24.47
CA GLY A 133 2.38 1.82 23.42
C GLY A 133 2.16 2.38 22.02
N TRP A 134 2.27 1.48 21.04
CA TRP A 134 2.11 1.77 19.63
C TRP A 134 1.62 0.59 18.83
N PHE A 135 1.10 0.94 17.66
CA PHE A 135 0.74 0.02 16.61
C PHE A 135 1.37 0.49 15.31
N THR A 136 2.22 -0.36 14.73
CA THR A 136 2.95 -0.10 13.50
C THR A 136 2.47 -1.10 12.44
N PRO A 137 1.60 -0.69 11.49
CA PRO A 137 1.36 -1.45 10.28
C PRO A 137 2.68 -1.91 9.63
N SER A 138 2.75 -3.14 9.11
CA SER A 138 3.89 -3.54 8.26
C SER A 138 4.00 -2.65 7.01
N GLN A 139 2.86 -2.17 6.54
CA GLN A 139 2.69 -1.05 5.61
C GLN A 139 1.19 -0.74 5.52
N LEU A 140 0.85 0.37 4.86
CA LEU A 140 -0.46 0.57 4.27
C LEU A 140 -0.31 0.60 2.76
N THR A 141 -0.94 -0.36 2.09
CA THR A 141 -1.04 -0.42 0.62
C THR A 141 -2.31 0.27 0.18
N GLY A 142 -2.25 1.02 -0.92
CA GLY A 142 -3.45 1.68 -1.41
C GLY A 142 -3.54 1.86 -2.91
N HIS A 143 -4.77 2.15 -3.33
CA HIS A 143 -5.21 2.37 -4.69
C HIS A 143 -6.02 3.66 -4.75
N LEU A 144 -5.68 4.53 -5.71
CA LEU A 144 -6.40 5.75 -6.01
C LEU A 144 -6.73 5.77 -7.50
N ILE A 145 -8.02 5.76 -7.82
CA ILE A 145 -8.52 5.87 -9.18
C ILE A 145 -9.16 7.24 -9.38
N ILE A 146 -8.69 7.96 -10.38
CA ILE A 146 -9.17 9.30 -10.74
C ILE A 146 -9.87 9.21 -12.08
N ASN A 147 -11.06 9.80 -12.17
CA ASN A 147 -11.64 10.12 -13.47
C ASN A 147 -10.99 11.40 -13.97
N ARG A 148 -10.24 11.31 -15.06
CA ARG A 148 -9.44 12.37 -15.67
C ARG A 148 -10.29 13.38 -16.45
N LEU A 149 -11.52 13.01 -16.83
CA LEU A 149 -12.43 13.91 -17.54
C LEU A 149 -13.16 14.83 -16.57
N THR A 150 -13.52 14.31 -15.40
CA THR A 150 -14.20 15.07 -14.34
C THR A 150 -13.26 15.56 -13.24
N GLU A 151 -12.00 15.12 -13.25
CA GLU A 151 -10.99 15.40 -12.21
C GLU A 151 -11.48 15.00 -10.80
N THR A 152 -12.22 13.90 -10.69
CA THR A 152 -12.78 13.41 -9.41
C THR A 152 -12.20 12.07 -8.99
N VAL A 153 -12.16 11.81 -7.68
CA VAL A 153 -11.85 10.49 -7.14
C VAL A 153 -13.00 9.53 -7.43
N SER A 154 -12.74 8.51 -8.25
CA SER A 154 -13.71 7.45 -8.56
C SER A 154 -13.67 6.32 -7.53
N PHE A 155 -12.47 6.01 -7.04
CA PHE A 155 -12.25 4.99 -6.02
C PHE A 155 -11.00 5.32 -5.21
N PHE A 156 -11.04 5.03 -3.93
CA PHE A 156 -9.89 5.11 -3.03
C PHE A 156 -9.93 3.94 -2.06
N GLN A 157 -8.77 3.32 -1.84
CA GLN A 157 -8.56 2.36 -0.77
C GLN A 157 -7.16 2.55 -0.19
N MET A 158 -7.04 2.45 1.13
CA MET A 158 -5.79 2.33 1.85
C MET A 158 -6.00 1.31 2.95
N ARG A 159 -5.23 0.22 2.96
CA ARG A 159 -5.47 -0.93 3.83
C ARG A 159 -4.17 -1.57 4.30
N LEU A 160 -4.25 -2.34 5.38
CA LEU A 160 -3.18 -3.30 5.69
C LEU A 160 -3.00 -4.30 4.55
N PRO A 161 -1.76 -4.75 4.28
CA PRO A 161 -1.50 -5.79 3.29
C PRO A 161 -2.08 -7.13 3.76
N ASP A 162 -2.34 -7.98 2.78
CA ASP A 162 -2.62 -9.39 3.02
C ASP A 162 -1.33 -10.08 3.46
N GLY A 163 -1.41 -11.02 4.40
CA GLY A 163 -0.22 -11.72 4.91
C GLY A 163 -0.48 -12.46 6.21
N PRO A 164 0.46 -13.32 6.67
CA PRO A 164 0.35 -14.01 7.95
C PRO A 164 0.52 -13.05 9.15
N VAL A 165 1.21 -11.94 8.93
CA VAL A 165 1.47 -10.85 9.90
C VAL A 165 1.36 -9.54 9.12
N ASN A 166 0.71 -8.54 9.70
CA ASN A 166 0.54 -7.23 9.05
C ASN A 166 0.66 -6.04 10.01
N PHE A 167 1.09 -6.27 11.25
CA PHE A 167 1.47 -5.22 12.17
C PHE A 167 2.46 -5.70 13.23
N GLU A 168 3.19 -4.74 13.79
CA GLU A 168 3.94 -4.83 15.03
C GLU A 168 3.29 -3.93 16.09
N VAL A 169 3.40 -4.33 17.35
CA VAL A 169 3.06 -3.51 18.49
C VAL A 169 4.20 -3.53 19.50
N GLY A 170 4.33 -2.43 20.24
CA GLY A 170 5.19 -2.38 21.40
C GLY A 170 4.58 -1.51 22.49
N TRP A 171 4.92 -1.80 23.74
CA TRP A 171 4.51 -1.01 24.89
C TRP A 171 5.42 -1.25 26.09
N GLU A 172 5.38 -0.29 27.03
CA GLU A 172 6.03 -0.44 28.33
C GLU A 172 5.09 -1.16 29.30
N ASP A 173 5.61 -2.17 30.00
CA ASP A 173 4.92 -2.82 31.12
C ASP A 173 5.92 -3.21 32.20
N GLU A 174 5.70 -2.73 33.43
CA GLU A 174 6.54 -3.04 34.60
C GLU A 174 6.52 -4.52 35.00
N ARG A 175 5.53 -5.29 34.53
CA ARG A 175 5.43 -6.74 34.74
C ARG A 175 6.26 -7.53 33.72
N SER A 176 6.83 -6.86 32.72
CA SER A 176 7.67 -7.52 31.73
C SER A 176 8.87 -8.19 32.38
N TRP A 177 9.24 -9.36 31.86
CA TRP A 177 10.38 -10.15 32.29
C TRP A 177 11.73 -9.65 31.77
N CYS A 178 11.75 -8.65 30.89
CA CYS A 178 12.98 -8.07 30.37
C CYS A 178 13.42 -6.84 31.20
N ASP A 179 14.74 -6.63 31.31
CA ASP A 179 15.30 -5.50 32.08
C ASP A 179 14.90 -4.12 31.53
N SER A 180 14.36 -4.04 30.31
CA SER A 180 13.89 -2.81 29.67
C SER A 180 12.41 -2.49 29.92
N ASN A 181 11.67 -3.34 30.64
CA ASN A 181 10.21 -3.24 30.81
C ASN A 181 9.44 -3.13 29.48
N TRP A 182 10.03 -3.60 28.40
CA TRP A 182 9.49 -3.45 27.06
C TRP A 182 8.91 -4.75 26.56
N ILE A 183 7.75 -4.67 25.93
CA ILE A 183 7.13 -5.78 25.26
C ILE A 183 6.97 -5.40 23.80
N ALA A 184 7.40 -6.30 22.92
CA ALA A 184 7.10 -6.25 21.50
C ALA A 184 6.34 -7.53 21.13
N ASP A 185 5.36 -7.40 20.25
CA ASP A 185 4.61 -8.52 19.71
C ASP A 185 4.19 -8.18 18.28
N THR A 186 3.85 -9.19 17.50
CA THR A 186 3.36 -9.01 16.13
C THR A 186 2.04 -9.71 15.95
N GLY A 187 1.27 -9.34 14.94
CA GLY A 187 -0.02 -9.96 14.75
C GLY A 187 -0.63 -9.72 13.38
N PHE A 188 -1.88 -10.17 13.27
CA PHE A 188 -2.67 -10.05 12.07
C PHE A 188 -4.01 -9.38 12.41
N CYS A 189 -4.28 -8.27 11.73
CA CYS A 189 -5.58 -7.61 11.75
C CYS A 189 -6.29 -7.91 10.43
N ALA A 190 -7.44 -8.58 10.50
CA ALA A 190 -8.15 -9.05 9.31
C ALA A 190 -8.71 -7.91 8.45
N GLN A 191 -8.91 -6.73 9.03
CA GLN A 191 -9.34 -5.54 8.30
C GLN A 191 -8.97 -4.27 9.07
N MET A 192 -8.09 -3.48 8.49
CA MET A 192 -7.89 -2.09 8.83
C MET A 192 -7.73 -1.33 7.53
N GLU A 193 -8.72 -0.49 7.21
CA GLU A 193 -8.77 0.20 5.93
C GLU A 193 -9.54 1.53 5.96
N LEU A 194 -9.20 2.42 5.03
CA LEU A 194 -10.00 3.55 4.58
C LEU A 194 -10.45 3.29 3.14
N ARG A 195 -11.70 3.63 2.82
CA ARG A 195 -12.29 3.33 1.52
C ARG A 195 -13.31 4.38 1.06
N ALA A 196 -13.28 4.72 -0.23
CA ALA A 196 -14.28 5.54 -0.91
C ALA A 196 -14.58 5.01 -2.32
N GLY A 197 -15.77 5.29 -2.84
CA GLY A 197 -16.23 4.76 -4.13
C GLY A 197 -16.72 3.32 -4.06
N ALA A 198 -17.21 2.81 -5.18
CA ALA A 198 -17.82 1.48 -5.27
C ALA A 198 -16.82 0.42 -5.80
N GLU A 199 -16.93 -0.83 -5.34
CA GLU A 199 -15.96 -1.91 -5.67
C GLU A 199 -15.99 -2.34 -7.13
N ASP A 200 -17.17 -2.24 -7.73
CA ASP A 200 -17.40 -2.50 -9.14
C ASP A 200 -16.52 -1.61 -10.01
N VAL A 201 -16.33 -0.34 -9.63
CA VAL A 201 -15.42 0.59 -10.32
C VAL A 201 -13.99 0.03 -10.38
N LEU A 202 -13.44 -0.44 -9.26
CA LEU A 202 -12.09 -1.02 -9.22
C LEU A 202 -12.00 -2.27 -10.11
N ARG A 203 -13.00 -3.16 -10.02
CA ARG A 203 -13.05 -4.41 -10.78
C ARG A 203 -13.16 -4.14 -12.29
N ASP A 204 -14.04 -3.24 -12.69
CA ASP A 204 -14.30 -2.90 -14.09
C ASP A 204 -13.08 -2.23 -14.71
N ILE A 205 -12.43 -1.33 -13.98
CA ILE A 205 -11.22 -0.64 -14.43
C ILE A 205 -10.02 -1.60 -14.50
N THR A 206 -9.86 -2.50 -13.54
CA THR A 206 -8.83 -3.53 -13.58
C THR A 206 -9.03 -4.46 -14.79
N THR A 207 -10.29 -4.84 -15.06
CA THR A 207 -10.67 -5.62 -16.24
C THR A 207 -10.38 -4.84 -17.54
N LEU A 208 -10.70 -3.54 -17.57
CA LEU A 208 -10.42 -2.64 -18.69
C LEU A 208 -8.92 -2.56 -19.00
N TYR A 209 -8.06 -2.44 -17.99
CA TYR A 209 -6.62 -2.39 -18.20
C TYR A 209 -6.01 -3.72 -18.64
N ARG A 210 -6.58 -4.84 -18.19
CA ARG A 210 -6.10 -6.18 -18.56
C ARG A 210 -6.56 -6.58 -19.95
N TYR A 211 -7.83 -6.33 -20.30
CA TYR A 211 -8.47 -6.89 -21.49
C TYR A 211 -8.98 -5.86 -22.50
N GLY A 212 -8.99 -4.58 -22.15
CA GLY A 212 -9.56 -3.51 -22.98
C GLY A 212 -11.07 -3.39 -22.84
N SER A 213 -11.67 -2.41 -23.53
CA SER A 213 -13.10 -2.20 -23.52
C SER A 213 -13.82 -3.46 -24.05
N PRO A 214 -14.84 -3.98 -23.35
CA PRO A 214 -15.66 -5.06 -23.89
C PRO A 214 -16.31 -4.58 -25.20
N THR A 215 -15.85 -5.10 -26.34
CA THR A 215 -16.62 -4.94 -27.59
C THR A 215 -17.75 -5.96 -27.56
N GLU A 216 -18.96 -5.59 -28.00
CA GLU A 216 -20.15 -6.47 -27.99
C GLU A 216 -19.94 -7.83 -28.68
N SER A 217 -18.86 -8.00 -29.45
CA SER A 217 -18.50 -9.21 -30.18
C SER A 217 -17.59 -10.21 -29.43
N PHE A 218 -17.09 -9.92 -28.22
CA PHE A 218 -16.11 -10.80 -27.57
C PHE A 218 -16.64 -11.45 -26.28
N LYS A 219 -17.44 -12.51 -26.43
CA LYS A 219 -17.70 -13.51 -25.36
C LYS A 219 -16.61 -14.57 -25.39
N GLY A 220 -15.36 -14.17 -25.12
CA GLY A 220 -14.23 -15.09 -24.98
C GLY A 220 -13.97 -15.41 -23.51
N ILE A 221 -13.67 -16.67 -23.21
CA ILE A 221 -13.17 -17.10 -21.90
C ILE A 221 -11.80 -16.43 -21.71
N TYR A 222 -11.70 -15.49 -20.76
CA TYR A 222 -10.45 -14.78 -20.46
C TYR A 222 -9.37 -15.75 -19.98
N SER A 223 -8.18 -15.69 -20.57
CA SER A 223 -7.01 -16.42 -20.08
C SER A 223 -6.28 -15.55 -19.04
N PRO A 224 -5.85 -16.10 -17.90
CA PRO A 224 -5.13 -15.34 -16.86
C PRO A 224 -3.75 -14.80 -17.29
N ASP A 225 -3.14 -15.38 -18.33
CA ASP A 225 -1.73 -15.17 -18.69
C ASP A 225 -1.49 -14.08 -19.77
N GLU A 226 -2.51 -13.27 -20.12
CA GLU A 226 -2.34 -12.21 -21.11
C GLU A 226 -1.66 -10.97 -20.50
N ALA A 227 -0.57 -10.51 -21.13
CA ALA A 227 0.20 -9.34 -20.70
C ALA A 227 -0.66 -8.05 -20.73
N PRO A 228 -0.44 -7.08 -19.81
CA PRO A 228 -1.19 -5.83 -19.77
C PRO A 228 -1.13 -5.05 -21.09
N GLN A 229 -2.17 -4.25 -21.36
CA GLN A 229 -2.15 -3.34 -22.51
C GLN A 229 -1.03 -2.29 -22.40
N ARG A 230 -0.62 -1.75 -23.54
CA ARG A 230 0.38 -0.67 -23.63
C ARG A 230 -0.10 0.52 -22.78
N GLY A 231 0.67 0.89 -21.74
CA GLY A 231 0.28 1.94 -20.79
C GLY A 231 -0.34 1.43 -19.48
N ALA A 232 -0.27 0.13 -19.20
CA ALA A 232 -0.61 -0.48 -17.92
C ALA A 232 0.52 -1.40 -17.44
N MET A 233 0.77 -1.39 -16.13
CA MET A 233 1.60 -2.37 -15.43
C MET A 233 0.72 -3.20 -14.48
N SER A 234 1.18 -4.40 -14.11
CA SER A 234 0.48 -5.23 -13.13
C SER A 234 0.54 -4.59 -11.73
N VAL A 235 -0.33 -5.04 -10.81
CA VAL A 235 -0.29 -4.56 -9.42
C VAL A 235 1.02 -4.98 -8.76
N GLU A 236 1.44 -6.22 -9.01
CA GLU A 236 2.67 -6.81 -8.48
C GLU A 236 3.93 -6.09 -9.00
N GLU A 237 3.93 -5.69 -10.28
CA GLU A 237 5.01 -4.87 -10.84
C GLU A 237 5.08 -3.49 -10.18
N ALA A 238 3.93 -2.91 -9.87
CA ALA A 238 3.83 -1.59 -9.27
C ALA A 238 4.24 -1.62 -7.79
N GLU A 239 3.80 -2.65 -7.05
CA GLU A 239 4.27 -2.96 -5.70
C GLU A 239 5.79 -3.14 -5.67
N ARG A 240 6.36 -3.88 -6.63
CA ARG A 240 7.82 -4.04 -6.72
C ARG A 240 8.53 -2.69 -6.94
N VAL A 241 7.98 -1.81 -7.78
CA VAL A 241 8.52 -0.45 -7.99
C VAL A 241 8.53 0.35 -6.68
N LEU A 242 7.45 0.27 -5.91
CA LEU A 242 7.34 0.93 -4.61
C LEU A 242 8.31 0.32 -3.60
N ASN A 243 8.38 -1.00 -3.49
CA ASN A 243 9.31 -1.72 -2.61
C ASN A 243 10.77 -1.32 -2.84
N CYS A 244 11.17 -1.12 -4.11
CA CYS A 244 12.51 -0.66 -4.46
C CYS A 244 12.88 0.72 -3.90
N GLN A 245 11.89 1.54 -3.49
CA GLN A 245 12.13 2.82 -2.83
C GLN A 245 12.47 2.66 -1.34
N PHE A 246 12.00 1.59 -0.71
CA PHE A 246 12.20 1.32 0.71
C PHE A 246 13.37 0.37 0.97
N TYR A 247 13.55 -0.65 0.11
CA TYR A 247 14.51 -1.71 0.34
C TYR A 247 15.50 -1.84 -0.82
N LYS A 248 16.78 -1.61 -0.54
CA LYS A 248 17.85 -1.85 -1.52
C LYS A 248 17.96 -3.33 -1.90
N SER A 249 17.57 -4.25 -1.02
CA SER A 249 17.50 -5.68 -1.29
C SER A 249 16.52 -6.01 -2.41
N GLU A 250 15.43 -5.26 -2.57
CA GLU A 250 14.42 -5.47 -3.62
C GLU A 250 14.93 -5.12 -5.03
N GLN A 251 16.09 -4.45 -5.12
CA GLN A 251 16.78 -4.19 -6.39
C GLN A 251 17.63 -5.39 -6.84
N ILE A 252 17.80 -6.39 -5.98
CA ILE A 252 18.51 -7.63 -6.31
C ILE A 252 17.55 -8.55 -7.08
N ASN A 253 18.05 -9.16 -8.15
CA ASN A 253 17.32 -10.19 -8.87
C ASN A 253 17.32 -11.50 -8.08
N TRP A 254 16.39 -11.63 -7.13
CA TRP A 254 16.19 -12.85 -6.36
C TRP A 254 15.63 -13.95 -7.25
N VAL A 255 16.32 -15.09 -7.26
CA VAL A 255 15.94 -16.27 -8.01
C VAL A 255 16.14 -17.50 -7.13
N SER A 256 15.44 -18.59 -7.44
CA SER A 256 15.70 -19.89 -6.81
C SER A 256 17.17 -20.30 -6.95
N MET A 257 17.67 -21.11 -6.04
CA MET A 257 19.06 -21.62 -6.09
C MET A 257 19.39 -22.27 -7.44
N GLU A 258 18.48 -23.07 -7.99
CA GLU A 258 18.63 -23.76 -9.27
C GLU A 258 18.81 -22.75 -10.42
N ALA A 259 17.90 -21.79 -10.53
CA ALA A 259 17.99 -20.70 -11.50
C ALA A 259 19.25 -19.83 -11.30
N ALA A 260 19.68 -19.58 -10.06
CA ALA A 260 20.91 -18.84 -9.77
C ALA A 260 22.14 -19.56 -10.35
N LEU A 261 22.21 -20.90 -10.20
CA LEU A 261 23.30 -21.72 -10.73
C LEU A 261 23.32 -21.70 -12.27
N GLU A 262 22.15 -21.84 -12.90
CA GLU A 262 22.02 -21.74 -14.36
C GLU A 262 22.45 -20.36 -14.88
N LEU A 263 21.98 -19.27 -14.26
CA LEU A 263 22.34 -17.91 -14.62
C LEU A 263 23.84 -17.63 -14.40
N ALA A 264 24.40 -18.11 -13.29
CA ALA A 264 25.83 -17.96 -12.99
C ALA A 264 26.70 -18.62 -14.06
N GLN A 265 26.34 -19.84 -14.47
CA GLN A 265 27.03 -20.56 -15.53
C GLN A 265 26.84 -19.88 -16.89
N ALA A 266 25.61 -19.51 -17.25
CA ALA A 266 25.31 -18.89 -18.54
C ALA A 266 25.96 -17.51 -18.70
N GLN A 267 25.99 -16.71 -17.64
CA GLN A 267 26.55 -15.36 -17.66
C GLN A 267 28.04 -15.32 -17.31
N GLN A 268 28.64 -16.44 -16.92
CA GLN A 268 30.03 -16.51 -16.41
C GLN A 268 30.25 -15.52 -15.24
N LYS A 269 29.28 -15.43 -14.33
CA LYS A 269 29.30 -14.53 -13.16
C LYS A 269 29.15 -15.33 -11.86
N PRO A 270 29.84 -14.97 -10.78
CA PRO A 270 29.68 -15.62 -9.49
C PRO A 270 28.37 -15.20 -8.81
N ILE A 271 27.78 -16.13 -8.05
CA ILE A 271 26.67 -15.84 -7.12
C ILE A 271 27.21 -14.98 -5.97
N HIS A 272 26.59 -13.82 -5.73
CA HIS A 272 27.07 -12.82 -4.76
C HIS A 272 26.44 -12.92 -3.38
N ALA A 273 25.19 -13.36 -3.29
CA ALA A 273 24.43 -13.44 -2.04
C ALA A 273 23.54 -14.69 -2.06
N ILE A 274 23.35 -15.29 -0.89
CA ILE A 274 22.40 -16.37 -0.65
C ILE A 274 21.63 -15.97 0.61
N SER A 275 20.32 -15.82 0.49
CA SER A 275 19.44 -15.73 1.66
C SER A 275 19.02 -17.14 2.05
N ILE A 276 19.20 -17.48 3.32
CA ILE A 276 18.93 -18.83 3.85
C ILE A 276 17.79 -18.85 4.86
N ASP A 277 17.33 -17.69 5.33
CA ASP A 277 16.24 -17.55 6.30
C ASP A 277 15.64 -16.14 6.25
N GLY A 278 14.36 -16.04 6.60
CA GLY A 278 13.59 -14.81 6.72
C GLY A 278 13.04 -14.23 5.41
N PRO A 279 11.96 -13.43 5.49
CA PRO A 279 11.50 -12.60 4.39
C PRO A 279 12.54 -11.50 4.09
N LEU A 280 12.60 -11.05 2.84
CA LEU A 280 13.49 -9.96 2.42
C LEU A 280 12.80 -8.58 2.42
N ALA A 281 11.49 -8.59 2.71
CA ALA A 281 10.56 -7.48 2.81
C ALA A 281 9.65 -7.68 4.04
N ASP A 282 8.81 -6.70 4.39
CA ASP A 282 8.15 -6.60 5.69
C ASP A 282 7.25 -7.78 6.03
N GLU A 283 7.61 -8.50 7.09
CA GLU A 283 6.65 -9.27 7.89
C GLU A 283 6.16 -8.43 9.09
N ALA A 284 6.99 -7.52 9.58
CA ALA A 284 6.75 -6.48 10.58
C ALA A 284 7.82 -5.39 10.40
N CYS A 285 7.51 -4.10 10.64
CA CYS A 285 8.41 -2.97 10.42
C CYS A 285 9.42 -2.75 11.54
#